data_AF-A0AAF1JX02-F1
#
_entry.id   AF-A0AAF1JX02-F1
#
_cell.length_a   1.000
_cell.length_b   1.000
_cell.length_c   1.000
_cell.angle_alpha   90.00
_cell.angle_beta   90.00
_cell.angle_gamma   90.00
#
_symmetry.space_group_name_H-M   'P 1'
#
loop_
_entity.id
_entity.type
_entity.pdbx_description
1 polymer ?
#
loop_
_entity_poly.entity_id
_entity_poly.type
_entity_poly.pdbx_seq_one_letter_code
_entity_poly.pdbx_strand_id
1 'polypeptide(L)'
;MTWVDAILLAVILISALHAFFRGLVREALGVGAWIGAAVMALIGLPHVRPLIQPYVEQPYLVDAIAAGGIFLAVLIILKIVISWIAGLVQASILSGLDRVLGLVFGIVRGAFVIVLAYIVGTLALPAPERWPTPVREARALPYVADAAARLAALTPPAYRPSLPELAGPPTPRVEDLLRPPARPRQ
;
A
#
# COMPACT_ATOMS: atom_id res chain seq x y z
N MET A 1 9.78 19.44 -12.76
CA MET A 1 9.19 18.73 -11.61
C MET A 1 7.87 19.41 -11.36
N THR A 2 6.78 18.66 -11.37
CA THR A 2 5.46 19.22 -11.12
C THR A 2 5.22 19.30 -9.61
N TRP A 3 4.20 20.03 -9.16
CA TRP A 3 3.81 20.03 -7.75
C TRP A 3 3.40 18.62 -7.28
N VAL A 4 2.98 17.75 -8.20
CA VAL A 4 2.72 16.33 -7.93
C VAL A 4 4.01 15.63 -7.49
N ASP A 5 5.12 15.81 -8.20
CA ASP A 5 6.42 15.25 -7.79
C ASP A 5 6.80 15.69 -6.35
N ALA A 6 6.54 16.96 -6.00
CA ALA A 6 6.80 17.48 -4.65
C ALA A 6 5.91 16.81 -3.58
N ILE A 7 4.63 16.58 -3.88
CA ILE A 7 3.73 15.84 -2.97
C ILE A 7 4.17 14.39 -2.80
N LEU A 8 4.55 13.71 -3.88
CA LEU A 8 5.02 12.33 -3.81
C LEU A 8 6.27 12.22 -2.93
N LEU A 9 7.22 13.14 -3.10
CA LEU A 9 8.39 13.24 -2.22
C LEU A 9 8.01 13.54 -0.77
N ALA A 10 7.06 14.45 -0.53
CA ALA A 10 6.57 14.75 0.80
C ALA A 10 5.93 13.52 1.48
N VAL A 11 5.13 12.73 0.75
CA VAL A 11 4.53 11.49 1.26
C VAL A 11 5.60 10.49 1.69
N ILE A 12 6.62 10.28 0.85
CA ILE A 12 7.74 9.39 1.19
C ILE A 12 8.49 9.92 2.41
N LEU A 13 8.81 11.22 2.43
CA LEU A 13 9.56 11.84 3.53
C LEU A 13 8.82 11.77 4.86
N ILE A 14 7.53 12.13 4.88
CA ILE A 14 6.69 12.06 6.07
C ILE A 14 6.57 10.61 6.53
N SER A 15 6.37 9.67 5.60
CA SER A 15 6.29 8.25 5.93
C SER A 15 7.60 7.73 6.54
N ALA A 16 8.74 8.09 5.94
CA ALA A 16 10.07 7.73 6.42
C ALA A 16 10.35 8.31 7.81
N LEU A 17 10.10 9.61 8.00
CA LEU A 17 10.36 10.29 9.27
C LEU A 17 9.47 9.75 10.40
N HIS A 18 8.19 9.53 10.10
CA HIS A 18 7.25 8.95 11.05
C HIS A 18 7.67 7.53 11.47
N ALA A 19 8.12 6.70 10.52
CA ALA A 19 8.62 5.36 10.82
C ALA A 19 9.98 5.39 11.53
N PHE A 20 10.85 6.35 11.24
CA PHE A 20 12.11 6.57 11.95
C PHE A 20 11.88 6.88 13.43
N PHE A 21 10.91 7.73 13.77
CA PHE A 21 10.59 8.03 15.16
C PHE A 21 9.93 6.87 15.91
N ARG A 22 9.18 6.03 15.21
CA ARG A 22 8.50 4.87 15.81
C ARG A 22 9.38 3.63 15.94
N GLY A 23 10.31 3.45 15.00
CA GLY A 23 11.13 2.24 14.87
C GLY A 23 10.48 1.17 13.99
N LEU A 24 11.31 0.31 13.38
CA LEU A 24 10.87 -0.81 12.53
C LEU A 24 9.98 -1.77 13.31
N VAL A 25 10.39 -2.19 14.51
CA VAL A 25 9.70 -3.23 15.28
C VAL A 25 8.25 -2.85 15.52
N ARG A 26 8.00 -1.60 15.91
CA ARG A 26 6.64 -1.10 16.15
C ARG A 26 5.79 -1.10 14.88
N GLU A 27 6.37 -0.70 13.74
CA GLU A 27 5.66 -0.66 12.46
C GLU A 27 5.40 -2.07 11.91
N ALA A 28 6.42 -2.95 11.87
CA ALA A 28 6.30 -4.31 11.38
C ALA A 28 5.32 -5.15 12.20
N LEU A 29 5.46 -5.15 13.54
CA LEU A 29 4.50 -5.82 14.40
C LEU A 29 3.11 -5.18 14.31
N GLY A 30 3.05 -3.85 14.09
CA GLY A 30 1.81 -3.13 13.90
C GLY A 30 1.02 -3.63 12.68
N VAL A 31 1.69 -3.86 11.55
CA VAL A 31 1.08 -4.47 10.34
C VAL A 31 0.67 -5.90 10.63
N GLY A 32 1.54 -6.68 11.29
CA GLY A 32 1.23 -8.04 11.75
C GLY A 32 -0.02 -8.10 12.64
N ALA A 33 -0.24 -7.11 13.50
CA ALA A 33 -1.42 -7.05 14.36
C ALA A 33 -2.72 -6.81 13.59
N TRP A 34 -2.70 -5.98 12.55
CA TRP A 34 -3.87 -5.81 11.68
C TRP A 34 -4.22 -7.11 10.96
N ILE A 35 -3.23 -7.80 10.41
CA ILE A 35 -3.41 -9.09 9.74
C ILE A 35 -3.90 -10.14 10.73
N GLY A 36 -3.22 -10.27 11.88
CA GLY A 36 -3.58 -11.21 12.93
C GLY A 36 -4.99 -10.98 13.46
N ALA A 37 -5.37 -9.74 13.74
CA ALA A 37 -6.73 -9.40 14.17
C ALA A 37 -7.78 -9.75 13.11
N ALA A 38 -7.51 -9.48 11.83
CA ALA A 38 -8.40 -9.86 10.73
C ALA A 38 -8.57 -11.38 10.62
N VAL A 39 -7.48 -12.14 10.68
CA VAL A 39 -7.51 -13.61 10.67
C VAL A 39 -8.30 -14.14 11.85
N MET A 40 -8.04 -13.63 13.06
CA MET A 40 -8.76 -14.03 14.28
C MET A 40 -10.25 -13.71 14.19
N ALA A 41 -10.63 -12.57 13.61
CA ALA A 41 -12.03 -12.22 13.37
C ALA A 41 -12.72 -13.22 12.43
N LEU A 42 -12.06 -13.62 11.35
CA LEU A 42 -12.60 -14.58 10.38
C LEU A 42 -12.81 -15.98 11.00
N ILE A 43 -11.82 -16.50 11.73
CA ILE A 43 -11.93 -17.84 12.34
C ILE A 43 -12.81 -17.85 13.59
N GLY A 44 -12.89 -16.72 14.30
CA GLY A 44 -13.70 -16.56 15.51
C GLY A 44 -15.17 -16.29 15.22
N LEU A 45 -15.51 -15.84 14.01
CA LEU A 45 -16.87 -15.49 13.60
C LEU A 45 -17.89 -16.61 13.91
N PRO A 46 -17.67 -17.90 13.56
CA PRO A 46 -18.65 -18.96 13.84
C PRO A 46 -18.94 -19.19 15.33
N HIS A 47 -17.99 -18.81 16.20
CA HIS A 47 -18.12 -18.99 17.65
C HIS A 47 -18.87 -17.84 18.31
N VAL A 48 -18.71 -16.62 17.80
CA VAL A 48 -19.35 -15.42 18.38
C VAL A 48 -20.70 -15.13 17.76
N ARG A 49 -20.92 -15.53 16.50
CA ARG A 49 -22.19 -15.33 15.78
C ARG A 49 -23.42 -15.84 16.57
N PRO A 50 -23.44 -17.04 17.17
CA PRO A 50 -24.60 -17.53 17.93
C PRO A 50 -24.90 -16.73 19.20
N LEU A 51 -23.91 -16.01 19.75
CA LEU A 51 -24.08 -15.17 20.94
C LEU A 51 -24.77 -13.85 20.58
N ILE A 52 -24.60 -13.35 19.35
CA ILE A 52 -25.17 -12.08 18.89
C ILE A 52 -26.51 -12.27 18.20
N GLN A 53 -26.69 -13.40 17.50
CA GLN A 53 -27.90 -13.73 16.73
C GLN A 53 -29.23 -13.55 17.49
N PRO A 54 -29.35 -13.85 18.81
CA PRO A 54 -30.60 -13.63 19.55
C PRO A 54 -31.00 -12.16 19.72
N TYR A 55 -30.07 -11.23 19.57
CA TYR A 55 -30.28 -9.80 19.84
C TYR A 55 -30.41 -8.96 18.57
N VAL A 56 -30.05 -9.51 17.41
CA VAL A 56 -30.01 -8.78 16.14
C VAL A 56 -30.62 -9.65 15.03
N GLU A 57 -31.71 -9.19 14.45
CA GLU A 57 -32.46 -9.93 13.43
C GLU A 57 -31.71 -10.00 12.09
N GLN A 58 -30.99 -8.93 11.75
CA GLN A 58 -30.42 -8.75 10.43
C GLN A 58 -29.08 -9.50 10.28
N PRO A 59 -28.97 -10.52 9.41
CA PRO A 59 -27.81 -11.42 9.39
C PRO A 59 -26.47 -10.71 9.09
N TYR A 60 -26.47 -9.74 8.16
CA TYR A 60 -25.25 -8.98 7.85
C TYR A 60 -24.76 -8.17 9.06
N LEU A 61 -25.68 -7.71 9.91
CA LEU A 61 -25.35 -6.90 11.08
C LEU A 61 -24.81 -7.79 12.21
N VAL A 62 -25.34 -9.00 12.36
CA VAL A 62 -24.77 -10.03 13.26
C VAL A 62 -23.31 -10.30 12.89
N ASP A 63 -23.04 -10.56 11.60
CA ASP A 63 -21.69 -10.89 11.14
C ASP A 63 -20.73 -9.69 11.31
N ALA A 64 -21.20 -8.48 11.00
CA ALA A 64 -20.42 -7.25 11.18
C ALA A 64 -20.09 -6.99 12.66
N ILE A 65 -21.05 -7.14 13.57
CA ILE A 65 -20.84 -6.94 15.01
C ILE A 65 -19.90 -8.00 15.56
N ALA A 66 -20.10 -9.28 15.21
CA ALA A 66 -19.26 -10.36 15.68
C ALA A 66 -17.82 -10.24 15.17
N ALA A 67 -17.62 -10.09 13.86
CA ALA A 67 -16.29 -9.93 13.29
C ALA A 67 -15.61 -8.64 13.78
N GLY A 68 -16.34 -7.51 13.79
CA GLY A 68 -15.83 -6.23 14.26
C GLY A 68 -15.44 -6.23 15.74
N GLY A 69 -16.25 -6.88 16.58
CA GLY A 69 -15.97 -7.04 18.02
C GLY A 69 -14.70 -7.87 18.27
N ILE A 70 -14.57 -9.02 17.62
CA ILE A 70 -13.36 -9.86 17.72
C ILE A 70 -12.15 -9.10 17.20
N PHE A 71 -12.27 -8.49 16.02
CA PHE A 71 -11.21 -7.72 15.38
C PHE A 71 -10.68 -6.65 16.33
N LEU A 72 -11.57 -5.83 16.90
CA LEU A 72 -11.19 -4.73 17.77
C LEU A 72 -10.57 -5.24 19.09
N ALA A 73 -11.17 -6.27 19.71
CA ALA A 73 -10.65 -6.85 20.94
C ALA A 73 -9.23 -7.40 20.75
N VAL A 74 -9.01 -8.21 19.70
CA VAL A 74 -7.70 -8.79 19.39
C VAL A 74 -6.71 -7.70 19.02
N LEU A 75 -7.10 -6.71 18.20
CA LEU A 75 -6.23 -5.62 17.80
C LEU A 75 -5.76 -4.81 19.02
N ILE A 76 -6.65 -4.51 19.97
CA ILE A 76 -6.30 -3.80 21.21
C ILE A 76 -5.26 -4.59 22.00
N ILE A 77 -5.51 -5.89 22.23
CA ILE A 77 -4.58 -6.76 22.97
C ILE A 77 -3.21 -6.79 22.29
N LEU A 78 -3.17 -7.03 20.97
CA LEU A 78 -1.92 -7.05 20.21
C LEU A 78 -1.20 -5.70 20.28
N LYS A 79 -1.92 -4.58 20.17
CA LYS A 79 -1.31 -3.24 20.26
C LYS A 79 -0.68 -2.97 21.62
N ILE A 80 -1.29 -3.44 22.71
CA ILE A 80 -0.71 -3.33 24.06
C ILE A 80 0.60 -4.13 24.13
N VAL A 81 0.58 -5.40 23.71
CA VAL A 81 1.76 -6.28 23.71
C VAL A 81 2.88 -5.70 22.85
N ILE A 82 2.55 -5.22 21.65
CA ILE A 82 3.52 -4.60 20.75
C ILE A 82 4.11 -3.35 21.35
N SER A 83 3.30 -2.53 22.04
CA SER A 83 3.81 -1.32 22.66
C SER A 83 4.85 -1.62 23.73
N TRP A 84 4.64 -2.70 24.49
CA TRP A 84 5.61 -3.19 25.47
C TRP A 84 6.88 -3.70 24.79
N ILE A 85 6.77 -4.59 23.81
CA ILE A 85 7.93 -5.15 23.08
C ILE A 85 8.75 -4.04 22.41
N ALA A 86 8.09 -3.13 21.71
CA ALA A 86 8.77 -2.01 21.06
C ALA A 86 9.43 -1.07 22.09
N GLY A 87 8.83 -0.91 23.29
CA GLY A 87 9.46 -0.19 24.40
C GLY A 87 10.77 -0.84 24.85
N LEU A 88 10.81 -2.18 24.96
CA LEU A 88 12.03 -2.91 25.31
C LEU A 88 13.13 -2.73 24.27
N VAL A 89 12.79 -2.78 22.98
CA VAL A 89 13.75 -2.57 21.89
C VAL A 89 14.29 -1.14 21.93
N GLN A 90 13.44 -0.15 22.17
CA GLN A 90 13.86 1.25 22.28
C GLN A 90 14.73 1.53 23.51
N ALA A 91 14.56 0.78 24.60
CA ALA A 91 15.42 0.85 25.79
C ALA A 91 16.77 0.14 25.62
N SER A 92 16.96 -0.61 24.53
CA SER A 92 18.17 -1.39 24.27
C SER A 92 19.18 -0.64 23.38
N ILE A 93 20.39 -1.19 23.28
CA ILE A 93 21.44 -0.71 22.37
C ILE A 93 20.98 -0.78 20.89
N LEU A 94 20.00 -1.64 20.57
CA LEU A 94 19.46 -1.78 19.21
C LEU A 94 18.55 -0.61 18.78
N SER A 95 18.22 0.34 19.65
CA SER A 95 17.29 1.42 19.33
C SER A 95 17.72 2.24 18.12
N GLY A 96 19.02 2.48 17.93
CA GLY A 96 19.55 3.19 16.76
C GLY A 96 19.29 2.42 15.46
N LEU A 97 19.58 1.11 15.46
CA LEU A 97 19.36 0.23 14.30
C LEU A 97 17.86 0.13 13.98
N ASP A 98 17.01 -0.03 14.99
CA ASP A 98 15.55 -0.09 14.85
C ASP A 98 14.99 1.16 14.17
N ARG A 99 15.49 2.35 14.52
CA ARG A 99 15.08 3.63 13.90
C ARG A 99 15.53 3.73 12.45
N VAL A 100 16.78 3.35 12.13
CA VAL A 100 17.30 3.38 10.76
C VAL A 100 16.54 2.39 9.86
N LEU A 101 16.30 1.17 10.35
CA LEU A 101 15.47 0.22 9.62
C LEU A 101 14.02 0.72 9.50
N GLY A 102 13.51 1.43 10.50
CA GLY A 102 12.22 2.13 10.45
C GLY A 102 12.17 3.15 9.33
N LEU A 103 13.23 3.94 9.13
CA LEU A 103 13.35 4.88 8.01
C LEU A 103 13.20 4.16 6.66
N VAL A 104 13.96 3.08 6.45
CA VAL A 104 13.92 2.30 5.20
C VAL A 104 12.52 1.72 4.97
N PHE A 105 11.92 1.14 6.01
CA PHE A 105 10.55 0.64 5.96
C PHE A 105 9.55 1.75 5.62
N GLY A 106 9.70 2.93 6.21
CA GLY A 106 8.85 4.09 5.94
C GLY A 106 8.96 4.59 4.50
N ILE A 107 10.16 4.54 3.90
CA ILE A 107 10.35 4.85 2.47
C ILE A 107 9.60 3.85 1.60
N VAL A 108 9.79 2.54 1.84
CA VAL A 108 9.11 1.47 1.11
C VAL A 108 7.59 1.61 1.24
N ARG A 109 7.09 1.84 2.45
CA ARG A 109 5.67 2.06 2.72
C ARG A 109 5.14 3.30 1.99
N GLY A 110 5.89 4.41 2.00
CA GLY A 110 5.51 5.64 1.30
C GLY A 110 5.38 5.40 -0.21
N ALA A 111 6.36 4.71 -0.80
CA ALA A 111 6.30 4.31 -2.21
C ALA A 111 5.12 3.38 -2.50
N PHE A 112 4.85 2.40 -1.62
CA PHE A 112 3.70 1.51 -1.75
C PHE A 112 2.37 2.26 -1.72
N VAL A 113 2.21 3.22 -0.81
CA VAL A 113 1.01 4.07 -0.74
C VAL A 113 0.80 4.87 -2.02
N ILE A 114 1.88 5.39 -2.62
CA ILE A 114 1.82 6.11 -3.90
C ILE A 114 1.36 5.19 -5.03
N VAL A 115 1.92 3.98 -5.13
CA VAL A 115 1.50 2.97 -6.12
C VAL A 115 0.04 2.61 -5.93
N LEU A 116 -0.40 2.39 -4.70
CA LEU A 116 -1.79 2.10 -4.40
C LEU A 116 -2.71 3.27 -4.78
N ALA A 117 -2.31 4.51 -4.50
CA ALA A 117 -3.05 5.71 -4.89
C ALA A 117 -3.17 5.85 -6.42
N TYR A 118 -2.11 5.49 -7.17
CA TYR A 118 -2.16 5.43 -8.63
C TYR A 118 -3.17 4.40 -9.12
N ILE A 119 -3.14 3.17 -8.58
CA ILE A 119 -4.10 2.10 -8.95
C ILE A 119 -5.54 2.53 -8.63
N VAL A 120 -5.79 3.09 -7.44
CA VAL A 120 -7.12 3.59 -7.08
C VAL A 120 -7.53 4.74 -8.00
N GLY A 121 -6.61 5.64 -8.34
CA GLY A 121 -6.85 6.75 -9.26
C GLY A 121 -7.21 6.31 -10.67
N THR A 122 -6.56 5.28 -11.22
CA THR A 122 -6.90 4.71 -12.53
C THR A 122 -8.24 4.00 -12.53
N LEU A 123 -8.59 3.31 -11.44
CA LEU A 123 -9.89 2.69 -11.27
C LEU A 123 -11.02 3.73 -11.15
N ALA A 124 -10.77 4.85 -10.48
CA ALA A 124 -11.75 5.93 -10.32
C ALA A 124 -11.92 6.78 -11.59
N LEU A 125 -10.85 7.02 -12.34
CA LEU A 125 -10.84 7.80 -13.57
C LEU A 125 -10.09 7.04 -14.68
N PRO A 126 -10.78 6.10 -15.38
CA PRO A 126 -10.19 5.22 -16.40
C PRO A 126 -9.88 5.91 -17.74
N ALA A 127 -9.58 7.21 -17.71
CA ALA A 127 -9.21 8.02 -18.88
C ALA A 127 -7.99 8.89 -18.54
N PRO A 128 -6.77 8.38 -18.68
CA PRO A 128 -5.54 9.12 -18.34
C PRO A 128 -5.37 10.41 -19.13
N GLU A 129 -5.89 10.46 -20.36
CA GLU A 129 -5.93 11.65 -21.21
C GLU A 129 -6.72 12.80 -20.57
N ARG A 130 -7.56 12.50 -19.58
CA ARG A 130 -8.35 13.48 -18.82
C ARG A 130 -7.74 13.84 -17.47
N TRP A 131 -6.62 13.23 -17.10
CA TRP A 131 -5.96 13.55 -15.85
C TRP A 131 -5.39 14.98 -15.88
N PRO A 132 -5.32 15.68 -14.75
CA PRO A 132 -4.71 16.99 -14.69
C PRO A 132 -3.29 16.98 -15.29
N THR A 133 -2.96 17.97 -16.13
CA THR A 133 -1.66 18.10 -16.79
C THR A 133 -0.46 17.90 -15.83
N PRO A 134 -0.47 18.44 -14.59
CA PRO A 134 0.64 18.24 -13.64
C PRO A 134 0.87 16.79 -13.21
N VAL A 135 -0.14 15.93 -13.30
CA VAL A 135 -0.01 14.49 -13.01
C VAL A 135 0.65 13.77 -14.18
N ARG A 136 0.21 14.07 -15.41
CA ARG A 136 0.76 13.46 -16.63
C ARG A 136 2.23 13.81 -16.86
N GLU A 137 2.61 15.04 -16.53
CA GLU A 137 3.98 15.53 -16.68
C GLU A 137 4.87 15.21 -15.46
N ALA A 138 4.35 14.54 -14.44
CA ALA A 138 5.11 14.19 -13.24
C ALA A 138 6.25 13.21 -13.62
N ARG A 139 7.47 13.53 -13.21
CA ARG A 139 8.65 12.69 -13.51
C ARG A 139 8.59 11.33 -12.81
N ALA A 140 7.92 11.27 -11.67
CA ALA A 140 7.74 10.02 -10.93
C ALA A 140 6.72 9.07 -11.59
N LEU A 141 5.83 9.58 -12.47
CA LEU A 141 4.73 8.81 -13.05
C LEU A 141 5.15 7.49 -13.73
N PRO A 142 6.15 7.44 -14.64
CA PRO A 142 6.54 6.19 -15.29
C PRO A 142 7.02 5.12 -14.28
N TYR A 143 7.74 5.52 -13.23
CA TYR A 143 8.20 4.60 -12.19
C TYR A 143 7.05 4.06 -11.34
N VAL A 144 6.08 4.94 -11.01
CA VAL A 144 4.88 4.54 -10.27
C VAL A 144 4.00 3.61 -11.11
N ALA A 145 3.87 3.88 -12.40
CA ALA A 145 3.10 3.05 -13.33
C ALA A 145 3.74 1.66 -13.54
N ASP A 146 5.06 1.56 -13.72
CA ASP A 146 5.76 0.27 -13.81
C ASP A 146 5.59 -0.54 -12.51
N ALA A 147 5.79 0.10 -11.35
CA ALA A 147 5.59 -0.56 -10.06
C ALA A 147 4.13 -1.04 -9.88
N ALA A 148 3.15 -0.23 -10.31
CA ALA A 148 1.74 -0.62 -10.31
C ALA A 148 1.47 -1.82 -11.22
N ALA A 149 2.05 -1.86 -12.42
CA ALA A 149 1.93 -2.98 -13.35
C ALA A 149 2.48 -4.28 -12.76
N ARG A 150 3.65 -4.22 -12.13
CA ARG A 150 4.25 -5.38 -11.44
C ARG A 150 3.37 -5.86 -10.29
N LEU A 151 2.80 -4.94 -9.50
CA LEU A 151 1.91 -5.30 -8.40
C LEU A 151 0.59 -5.90 -8.91
N ALA A 152 0.02 -5.36 -9.99
CA ALA A 152 -1.17 -5.88 -10.65
C ALA A 152 -0.94 -7.28 -11.25
N ALA A 153 0.28 -7.59 -11.69
CA ALA A 153 0.63 -8.92 -12.20
C ALA A 153 0.51 -10.01 -11.12
N LEU A 154 0.83 -9.68 -9.86
CA LEU A 154 0.71 -10.57 -8.70
C LEU A 154 -0.75 -10.77 -8.23
N THR A 155 -1.66 -9.93 -8.72
CA THR A 155 -3.08 -10.01 -8.36
C THR A 155 -3.77 -11.14 -9.14
N PRO A 156 -4.64 -11.96 -8.51
CA PRO A 156 -5.39 -12.99 -9.21
C PRO A 156 -6.17 -12.42 -10.41
N PRO A 157 -6.34 -13.18 -11.51
CA PRO A 157 -6.95 -12.67 -12.73
C PRO A 157 -8.34 -12.03 -12.53
N ALA A 158 -9.13 -12.55 -11.58
CA ALA A 158 -10.46 -12.05 -11.26
C ALA A 158 -10.48 -10.63 -10.69
N TYR A 159 -9.37 -10.15 -10.11
CA TYR A 159 -9.28 -8.85 -9.44
C TYR A 159 -8.19 -7.95 -10.03
N ARG A 160 -7.62 -8.32 -11.18
CA ARG A 160 -6.52 -7.58 -11.78
C ARG A 160 -7.01 -6.20 -12.26
N PRO A 161 -6.43 -5.09 -11.76
CA PRO A 161 -6.85 -3.76 -12.20
C PRO A 161 -6.44 -3.52 -13.65
N SER A 162 -7.34 -2.93 -14.44
CA SER A 162 -7.05 -2.50 -15.81
C SER A 162 -6.23 -1.21 -15.78
N LEU A 163 -4.91 -1.35 -15.88
CA LEU A 163 -4.00 -0.20 -15.89
C LEU A 163 -3.84 0.35 -17.31
N PRO A 164 -3.81 1.68 -17.48
CA PRO A 164 -3.59 2.27 -18.80
C PRO A 164 -2.20 1.98 -19.36
N GLU A 165 -2.12 1.81 -20.67
CA GLU A 165 -0.90 1.53 -21.44
C GLU A 165 -0.01 2.78 -21.61
N LEU A 166 0.20 3.54 -20.53
CA LEU A 166 1.12 4.68 -20.49
C LEU A 166 2.48 4.28 -19.85
N ALA A 167 2.66 3.00 -19.55
CA ALA A 167 3.55 2.53 -18.48
C ALA A 167 4.90 1.94 -18.93
N GLY A 168 5.44 2.33 -20.09
CA GLY A 168 6.81 1.99 -20.46
C GLY A 168 7.40 2.97 -21.47
N PRO A 169 8.74 3.19 -21.47
CA PRO A 169 9.37 3.72 -22.68
C PRO A 169 8.96 2.82 -23.85
N PRO A 170 8.69 3.36 -25.05
CA PRO A 170 8.30 2.53 -26.18
C PRO A 170 9.34 1.44 -26.35
N THR A 171 8.98 0.19 -26.07
CA THR A 171 9.81 -0.94 -26.48
C THR A 171 9.89 -0.78 -27.99
N PRO A 172 11.07 -0.53 -28.58
CA PRO A 172 11.19 -0.40 -30.02
C PRO A 172 10.60 -1.68 -30.58
N ARG A 173 9.50 -1.57 -31.33
CA ARG A 173 8.95 -2.78 -31.95
C ARG A 173 10.01 -3.32 -32.88
N VAL A 174 10.01 -4.63 -33.12
CA VAL A 174 10.97 -5.23 -34.06
C VAL A 174 10.88 -4.49 -35.41
N GLU A 175 9.68 -4.05 -35.78
CA GLU A 175 9.41 -3.19 -36.93
C GLU A 175 10.13 -1.83 -36.88
N ASP A 176 10.28 -1.23 -35.70
CA ASP A 176 10.99 0.05 -35.52
C ASP A 176 12.51 -0.12 -35.55
N LEU A 177 13.02 -1.29 -35.16
CA LEU A 177 14.44 -1.66 -35.25
C LEU A 177 14.84 -2.06 -36.67
N LEU A 178 13.88 -2.57 -37.46
CA LEU A 178 14.06 -2.91 -38.86
C LEU A 178 13.89 -1.70 -39.80
N ARG A 179 13.40 -0.57 -39.29
CA ARG A 179 13.36 0.68 -40.08
C ARG A 179 14.79 1.16 -40.35
N PRO A 180 15.20 1.26 -41.63
CA PRO A 180 16.48 1.86 -41.96
C PRO A 180 16.54 3.28 -41.41
N PRO A 181 17.68 3.73 -40.83
CA PRO A 181 17.82 5.10 -40.36
C PRO A 181 17.51 6.05 -41.52
N ALA A 182 16.58 6.97 -41.29
CA ALA A 182 16.18 7.95 -42.30
C ALA A 182 17.42 8.70 -42.77
N ARG A 183 17.72 8.62 -44.08
CA ARG A 183 18.84 9.36 -44.66
C ARG A 183 18.62 10.85 -44.38
N PRO A 184 19.62 11.57 -43.82
CA PRO A 184 19.51 13.01 -43.67
C PRO A 184 19.30 13.61 -45.05
N ARG A 185 18.19 14.35 -45.21
CA ARG A 185 17.96 15.18 -46.39
C ARG A 185 18.99 16.30 -46.34
N GLN A 186 19.99 16.21 -47.22
CA GLN A 186 20.83 17.34 -47.61
C GLN A 186 20.01 18.32 -48.42
#